data_AF-V6TAQ7-F1
#
_entry.id   AF-V6TAQ7-F1
#
_cell.length_a   1.000
_cell.length_b   1.000
_cell.length_c   1.000
_cell.angle_alpha   90.00
_cell.angle_beta   90.00
_cell.angle_gamma   90.00
#
_symmetry.space_group_name_H-M   'P 1'
#
loop_
_entity.id
_entity.type
_entity.pdbx_description
1 polymer ?
#
loop_
_entity_poly.entity_id
_entity_poly.type
_entity_poly.pdbx_seq_one_letter_code
_entity_poly.pdbx_strand_id
1 'polypeptide(L)'
;MTEIAKKLTKEASITKRLAKDVLADAKELQCERARLEKMKSEGAEEGRLNIQTNVIKDVEESIPANLARLQKQIKAMEAVLKEAEALPTPPEKELEAAKEALKFATDTYESNKK
;
A
#
# COMPACT_ATOMS: atom_id res chain seq x y z
N MET A 1 20.07 16.93 -12.87
CA MET A 1 18.75 16.63 -12.27
C MET A 1 18.41 17.76 -11.31
N THR A 2 17.26 18.43 -11.49
CA THR A 2 16.81 19.55 -10.64
C THR A 2 16.40 19.06 -9.25
N GLU A 3 16.33 19.96 -8.26
CA GLU A 3 15.92 19.59 -6.90
C GLU A 3 14.49 19.01 -6.87
N ILE A 4 13.57 19.59 -7.65
CA ILE A 4 12.22 19.08 -7.80
C ILE A 4 12.18 17.68 -8.45
N ALA A 5 13.05 17.39 -9.42
CA ALA A 5 13.15 16.07 -10.05
C ALA A 5 13.68 15.01 -9.07
N LYS A 6 14.65 15.38 -8.23
CA LYS A 6 15.12 14.51 -7.12
C LYS A 6 14.00 14.24 -6.11
N LYS A 7 13.23 15.28 -5.76
CA LYS A 7 12.07 15.17 -4.84
C LYS A 7 10.99 14.26 -5.41
N LEU A 8 10.59 14.43 -6.68
CA LEU A 8 9.66 13.54 -7.37
C LEU A 8 10.12 12.08 -7.34
N THR A 9 11.39 11.84 -7.69
CA THR A 9 11.95 10.48 -7.70
C THR A 9 11.91 9.83 -6.32
N LYS A 10 12.30 10.59 -5.28
CA LYS A 10 12.29 10.12 -3.89
C LYS A 10 10.88 9.82 -3.41
N GLU A 11 9.97 10.77 -3.56
CA GLU A 11 8.59 10.61 -3.09
C GLU A 11 7.84 9.52 -3.86
N ALA A 12 8.08 9.37 -5.17
CA ALA A 12 7.53 8.28 -5.97
C ALA A 12 7.99 6.91 -5.46
N SER A 13 9.26 6.77 -5.09
CA SER A 13 9.81 5.54 -4.50
C SER A 13 9.17 5.19 -3.15
N ILE A 14 9.04 6.18 -2.26
CA ILE A 14 8.38 6.01 -0.95
C ILE A 14 6.92 5.61 -1.13
N THR A 15 6.20 6.28 -2.04
CA THR A 15 4.79 6.02 -2.35
C THR A 15 4.60 4.60 -2.88
N LYS A 16 5.42 4.17 -3.85
CA LYS A 16 5.38 2.79 -4.38
C LYS A 16 5.66 1.74 -3.29
N ARG A 17 6.60 2.00 -2.38
CA ARG A 17 6.93 1.08 -1.29
C ARG A 17 5.76 0.92 -0.33
N LEU A 18 5.18 2.02 0.17
CA LEU A 18 4.05 1.95 1.10
C LEU A 18 2.82 1.28 0.47
N ALA A 19 2.58 1.48 -0.82
CA ALA A 19 1.54 0.75 -1.53
C ALA A 19 1.81 -0.76 -1.57
N LYS A 20 3.07 -1.17 -1.81
CA LYS A 20 3.46 -2.59 -1.76
C LYS A 20 3.35 -3.20 -0.36
N ASP A 21 3.64 -2.43 0.69
CA ASP A 21 3.48 -2.88 2.08
C ASP A 21 2.00 -3.22 2.34
N VAL A 22 1.07 -2.34 1.96
CA VAL A 22 -0.39 -2.62 2.08
C VAL A 22 -0.80 -3.85 1.26
N LEU A 23 -0.29 -4.02 0.04
CA LEU A 23 -0.60 -5.21 -0.76
C LEU A 23 -0.04 -6.50 -0.14
N ALA A 24 1.12 -6.44 0.51
CA ALA A 24 1.70 -7.58 1.20
C ALA A 24 0.81 -8.02 2.37
N ASP A 25 0.37 -7.07 3.20
CA ASP A 25 -0.54 -7.35 4.32
C ASP A 25 -1.89 -7.91 3.83
N ALA A 26 -2.45 -7.33 2.77
CA ALA A 26 -3.70 -7.81 2.17
C ALA A 26 -3.55 -9.23 1.60
N LYS A 27 -2.41 -9.53 0.98
CA LYS A 27 -2.11 -10.87 0.47
C LYS A 27 -1.94 -11.87 1.62
N GLU A 28 -1.26 -11.49 2.69
CA GLU A 28 -1.11 -12.32 3.88
C GLU A 28 -2.48 -12.65 4.48
N LEU A 29 -3.35 -11.65 4.63
CA LEU A 29 -4.72 -11.86 5.10
C LEU A 29 -5.49 -12.86 4.22
N GLN A 30 -5.38 -12.74 2.90
CA GLN A 30 -6.01 -13.69 1.98
C GLN A 30 -5.45 -15.12 2.16
N CYS A 31 -4.14 -15.27 2.30
CA CYS A 31 -3.48 -16.56 2.53
C CYS A 31 -3.95 -17.20 3.85
N GLU A 32 -4.02 -16.43 4.93
CA GLU A 32 -4.39 -16.94 6.25
C GLU A 32 -5.89 -17.29 6.33
N ARG A 33 -6.76 -16.54 5.64
CA ARG A 33 -8.18 -16.90 5.46
C ARG A 33 -8.32 -18.20 4.65
N ALA A 34 -7.59 -18.33 3.54
CA ALA A 34 -7.60 -19.56 2.74
C ALA A 34 -7.08 -20.78 3.53
N ARG A 35 -6.06 -20.57 4.38
CA ARG A 35 -5.53 -21.59 5.29
C ARG A 35 -6.59 -22.05 6.30
N LEU A 36 -7.33 -21.12 6.91
CA LEU A 36 -8.42 -21.45 7.82
C LEU A 36 -9.51 -22.28 7.14
N GLU A 37 -9.94 -21.89 5.94
CA GLU A 37 -10.94 -22.66 5.18
C GLU A 37 -10.45 -24.07 4.83
N LYS A 38 -9.18 -24.21 4.45
CA LYS A 38 -8.56 -25.52 4.25
C LYS A 38 -8.58 -26.36 5.54
N MET A 39 -8.19 -25.79 6.67
CA MET A 39 -8.22 -26.47 7.97
C MET A 39 -9.62 -26.94 8.35
N LYS A 40 -10.65 -26.13 8.10
CA LYS A 40 -12.06 -26.53 8.30
C LYS A 40 -12.44 -27.72 7.41
N SER A 41 -12.05 -27.68 6.13
CA SER A 41 -12.35 -28.77 5.18
C SER A 41 -11.65 -30.09 5.53
N GLU A 42 -10.49 -30.02 6.17
CA GLU A 42 -9.71 -31.18 6.64
C GLU A 42 -10.16 -31.69 8.02
N GLY A 43 -11.18 -31.07 8.63
CA GLY A 43 -11.70 -31.47 9.93
C GLY A 43 -10.73 -31.19 11.09
N ALA A 44 -9.93 -30.11 11.00
CA ALA A 44 -9.05 -29.71 12.09
C ALA A 44 -9.84 -29.42 13.38
N GLU A 45 -9.22 -29.75 14.52
CA GLU A 45 -9.81 -29.51 15.84
C GLU A 45 -10.03 -28.02 16.14
N GLU A 46 -11.04 -27.73 16.97
CA GLU A 46 -11.47 -26.37 17.30
C GLU A 46 -10.33 -25.50 17.87
N GLY A 47 -9.46 -26.07 18.72
CA GLY A 47 -8.31 -25.36 19.27
C GLY A 47 -7.36 -24.83 18.18
N ARG A 48 -7.13 -25.60 17.11
CA ARG A 48 -6.29 -25.19 15.99
C ARG A 48 -6.97 -24.14 15.12
N LEU A 49 -8.29 -24.25 14.91
CA LEU A 49 -9.08 -23.24 14.20
C LEU A 49 -9.08 -21.90 14.94
N ASN A 50 -9.15 -21.93 16.28
CA ASN A 50 -9.09 -20.73 17.12
C ASN A 50 -7.73 -20.04 17.04
N ILE A 51 -6.63 -20.80 17.06
CA ILE A 51 -5.28 -20.24 16.87
C ILE A 51 -5.18 -19.54 15.51
N GLN A 52 -5.60 -20.22 14.44
CA GLN A 52 -5.56 -19.65 13.09
C GLN A 52 -6.45 -18.40 12.95
N THR A 53 -7.59 -18.37 13.63
CA THR A 53 -8.48 -17.20 13.68
C THR A 53 -7.79 -16.02 14.37
N ASN A 54 -7.00 -16.25 15.42
CA ASN A 54 -6.24 -15.18 16.07
C ASN A 54 -5.12 -14.64 15.18
N VAL A 55 -4.42 -15.51 14.44
CA VAL A 55 -3.43 -15.08 13.43
C VAL A 55 -4.07 -14.15 12.40
N ILE A 56 -5.26 -14.48 11.91
CA ILE A 56 -6.01 -13.62 10.97
C ILE A 56 -6.29 -12.25 11.60
N LYS A 57 -6.74 -12.20 12.86
CA LYS A 57 -7.01 -10.93 13.55
C LYS A 57 -5.74 -10.08 13.69
N ASP A 58 -4.62 -10.68 14.07
CA ASP A 58 -3.35 -9.95 14.20
C ASP A 58 -2.93 -9.32 12.87
N VAL A 59 -3.14 -10.02 11.75
CA VAL A 59 -2.88 -9.48 10.40
C VAL A 59 -3.88 -8.36 10.06
N GLU A 60 -5.17 -8.55 10.33
CA GLU A 60 -6.21 -7.52 10.11
C GLU A 60 -5.93 -6.22 10.86
N GLU A 61 -5.45 -6.32 12.10
CA GLU A 61 -5.11 -5.16 12.94
C GLU A 61 -3.88 -4.38 12.43
N SER A 62 -3.01 -5.00 11.63
CA SER A 62 -1.83 -4.35 11.07
C SER A 62 -2.13 -3.44 9.86
N ILE A 63 -3.15 -3.80 9.06
CA ILE A 63 -3.51 -3.14 7.79
C ILE A 63 -3.88 -1.65 7.99
N PRO A 64 -4.70 -1.25 8.98
CA PRO A 64 -5.07 0.16 9.18
C PRO A 64 -3.88 1.09 9.37
N ALA A 65 -2.83 0.64 10.06
CA ALA A 65 -1.64 1.45 10.29
C ALA A 65 -0.88 1.73 8.98
N ASN A 66 -0.72 0.72 8.13
CA ASN A 66 -0.06 0.89 6.83
C ASN A 66 -0.92 1.67 5.84
N LEU A 67 -2.25 1.52 5.87
CA LEU A 67 -3.18 2.36 5.11
C LEU A 67 -3.09 3.83 5.51
N ALA A 68 -3.01 4.15 6.81
CA ALA A 68 -2.86 5.53 7.28
C ALA A 68 -1.54 6.15 6.81
N ARG A 69 -0.44 5.38 6.83
CA ARG A 69 0.86 5.79 6.30
C ARG A 69 0.79 6.05 4.80
N LEU A 70 0.15 5.16 4.05
CA LEU A 70 -0.06 5.30 2.60
C LEU A 70 -0.88 6.54 2.26
N GLN A 71 -2.00 6.77 2.96
CA GLN A 71 -2.85 7.94 2.76
C GLN A 71 -2.10 9.25 2.99
N LYS A 72 -1.28 9.31 4.05
CA LYS A 72 -0.43 10.48 4.33
C LYS A 72 0.59 10.71 3.21
N GLN A 73 1.20 9.63 2.72
CA GLN A 73 2.17 9.71 1.64
C GLN A 73 1.54 10.12 0.30
N ILE A 74 0.34 9.65 -0.01
CA ILE A 74 -0.44 10.07 -1.20
C ILE A 74 -0.58 11.60 -1.21
N LYS A 75 -1.01 12.20 -0.10
CA LYS A 75 -1.12 13.66 0.03
C LYS A 75 0.22 14.39 -0.15
N ALA A 76 1.30 13.82 0.39
CA ALA A 76 2.65 14.38 0.20
C ALA A 76 3.07 14.33 -1.27
N MET A 77 2.81 13.21 -1.95
CA MET A 77 3.12 13.03 -3.36
C MET A 77 2.33 13.99 -4.26
N GLU A 78 1.03 14.17 -4.00
CA GLU A 78 0.17 15.13 -4.68
C GLU A 78 0.70 16.57 -4.56
N ALA A 79 1.20 16.95 -3.39
CA ALA A 79 1.78 18.27 -3.18
C ALA A 79 3.05 18.49 -4.02
N VAL A 80 3.92 17.48 -4.11
CA VAL A 80 5.14 17.56 -4.94
C VAL A 80 4.81 17.59 -6.43
N LEU A 81 3.81 16.83 -6.87
CA LEU A 81 3.35 16.87 -8.26
C LEU A 81 2.84 18.26 -8.64
N LYS A 82 2.01 18.88 -7.81
CA LYS A 82 1.51 20.26 -8.05
C LYS A 82 2.65 21.28 -8.12
N GLU A 83 3.64 21.16 -7.24
CA GLU A 83 4.84 22.02 -7.25
C GLU A 83 5.62 21.86 -8.56
N ALA A 84 5.79 20.63 -9.04
CA ALA A 84 6.53 20.35 -10.27
C ALA A 84 5.77 20.79 -11.54
N GLU A 85 4.46 20.59 -11.59
CA GLU A 85 3.60 20.98 -12.72
C GLU A 85 3.48 22.50 -12.88
N ALA A 86 3.68 23.25 -11.79
CA ALA A 86 3.67 24.71 -11.82
C ALA A 86 4.96 25.33 -12.40
N LEU A 87 5.99 24.52 -12.69
CA LEU A 87 7.25 25.03 -13.22
C LEU A 87 7.15 25.39 -14.71
N PRO A 88 7.86 26.44 -15.17
CA PRO A 88 7.93 26.76 -16.60
C PRO A 88 8.53 25.63 -17.46
N THR A 89 9.38 24.80 -16.85
CA THR A 89 9.99 23.64 -17.50
C THR A 89 9.97 22.46 -16.54
N PRO A 90 8.85 21.71 -16.49
CA PRO A 90 8.70 20.56 -15.62
C PRO A 90 9.65 19.41 -16.02
N PRO A 91 10.14 18.61 -15.05
CA PRO A 91 10.89 17.39 -15.35
C PRO A 91 9.94 16.27 -15.78
N GLU A 92 9.51 16.28 -17.04
CA GLU A 92 8.43 15.43 -17.58
C GLU A 92 8.60 13.94 -17.25
N LYS A 93 9.81 13.39 -17.41
CA LYS A 93 10.08 11.97 -17.15
C LYS A 93 9.82 11.58 -15.69
N GLU A 94 10.34 12.36 -14.75
CA GLU A 94 10.12 12.12 -13.32
C GLU A 94 8.66 12.36 -12.93
N LEU A 95 7.99 13.28 -13.62
CA LEU A 95 6.59 13.63 -13.40
C LEU A 95 5.64 12.50 -13.82
N GLU A 96 5.88 11.87 -14.97
CA GLU A 96 5.13 10.68 -15.40
C GLU A 96 5.34 9.50 -14.46
N ALA A 97 6.59 9.20 -14.09
CA ALA A 97 6.90 8.13 -13.13
C ALA A 97 6.25 8.37 -11.75
N ALA A 98 6.16 9.64 -11.34
CA ALA A 98 5.49 10.09 -10.14
C ALA A 98 3.96 9.93 -10.22
N LYS A 99 3.34 10.26 -11.36
CA LYS A 99 1.90 10.05 -11.61
C LYS A 99 1.54 8.58 -11.58
N GLU A 100 2.33 7.71 -12.20
CA GLU A 100 2.16 6.26 -12.12
C GLU A 100 2.24 5.74 -10.68
N ALA A 101 3.22 6.25 -9.90
CA ALA A 101 3.36 5.91 -8.49
C ALA A 101 2.12 6.29 -7.69
N LEU A 102 1.63 7.51 -7.90
CA LEU A 102 0.44 8.03 -7.22
C LEU A 102 -0.81 7.24 -7.59
N LYS A 103 -1.00 6.93 -8.87
CA LYS A 103 -2.13 6.11 -9.35
C LYS A 103 -2.13 4.74 -8.69
N PHE A 104 -1.00 4.03 -8.76
CA PHE A 104 -0.85 2.71 -8.13
C PHE A 104 -1.15 2.74 -6.62
N ALA A 105 -0.63 3.75 -5.92
CA ALA A 105 -0.88 3.93 -4.50
C ALA A 105 -2.34 4.24 -4.17
N THR A 106 -2.99 5.07 -4.97
CA THR A 106 -4.41 5.44 -4.80
C THR A 106 -5.32 4.25 -5.05
N ASP A 107 -5.11 3.52 -6.15
CA ASP A 107 -5.87 2.31 -6.48
C ASP A 107 -5.72 1.25 -5.37
N THR A 108 -4.50 1.10 -4.84
CA THR A 108 -4.20 0.21 -3.72
C THR A 108 -4.91 0.63 -2.44
N TYR A 109 -4.84 1.92 -2.07
CA TYR A 109 -5.52 2.44 -0.89
C TYR A 109 -7.04 2.24 -0.97
N GLU A 110 -7.66 2.62 -2.10
CA GLU A 110 -9.10 2.50 -2.32
C GLU A 110 -9.59 1.06 -2.30
N SER A 111 -8.78 0.12 -2.80
CA SER A 111 -9.11 -1.31 -2.81
C SER A 111 -9.04 -1.95 -1.42
N ASN A 112 -8.25 -1.39 -0.50
CA ASN A 112 -7.94 -2.01 0.80
C ASN A 112 -8.47 -1.24 2.02
N LYS A 113 -9.06 -0.04 1.85
CA LYS A 113 -9.60 0.76 2.96
C LYS A 113 -10.93 0.24 3.56
N LYS A 114 -11.41 -0.93 3.14
CA LYS A 114 -12.72 -1.47 3.52
C LYS A 114 -12.64 -2.30 4.79
#